data_AF-A0A4D9E2C7-F1
#
_entry.id   AF-A0A4D9E2C7-F1
#
_cell.length_a   1.000
_cell.length_b   1.000
_cell.length_c   1.000
_cell.angle_alpha   90.00
_cell.angle_beta   90.00
_cell.angle_gamma   90.00
#
_symmetry.space_group_name_H-M   'P 1'
#
loop_
_entity.id
_entity.type
_entity.pdbx_description
1 polymer ?
#
loop_
_entity_poly.entity_id
_entity_poly.type
_entity_poly.pdbx_seq_one_letter_code
_entity_poly.pdbx_strand_id
1 'polypeptide(L)'
;MGENDDEKHSQGGQIFENFVQASTCKGTIQAFNILTHQLELDPLDYRNFYTKLKSKVTSWKAKALWNKLDKRVNHKEYKRGRSCMNTKCLIIGGGPCGLRTAIELAFLGAKVVVVEKRDTFSRNNVLHLWPFTIHDLRGLGAKKFYGKFCGGSIDHISIRQLQLILFKVALMLGIEIHVNVEFVKVLEPPEDQENQKIGWRAEFLPMDHPLSAFEFDVVIGADGRRNTLEGG
;
A
#
# COMPACT_ATOMS: atom_id res chain seq x y z
N MET A 1 -20.06 -14.74 -37.98
CA MET A 1 -18.64 -14.56 -38.33
C MET A 1 -17.95 -14.04 -37.09
N GLY A 2 -17.52 -14.98 -36.25
CA GLY A 2 -16.76 -14.71 -35.04
C GLY A 2 -15.32 -15.01 -35.37
N GLU A 3 -14.49 -13.97 -35.39
CA GLU A 3 -13.05 -14.09 -35.53
C GLU A 3 -12.41 -13.18 -34.47
N ASN A 4 -11.81 -13.84 -33.47
CA ASN A 4 -10.72 -13.38 -32.59
C ASN A 4 -11.02 -12.42 -31.42
N ASP A 5 -11.90 -12.81 -30.50
CA ASP A 5 -11.91 -12.27 -29.12
C ASP A 5 -10.78 -12.83 -28.22
N ASP A 6 -9.91 -13.69 -28.77
CA ASP A 6 -8.80 -14.37 -28.06
C ASP A 6 -7.42 -13.72 -28.28
N GLU A 7 -7.34 -12.55 -28.91
CA GLU A 7 -6.05 -11.85 -29.05
C GLU A 7 -5.70 -10.98 -27.83
N LYS A 8 -4.86 -11.60 -26.98
CA LYS A 8 -3.84 -10.99 -26.11
C LYS A 8 -4.32 -10.63 -24.70
N HIS A 9 -4.38 -11.66 -23.86
CA HIS A 9 -3.77 -11.53 -22.53
C HIS A 9 -2.31 -11.09 -22.72
N SER A 10 -2.05 -9.78 -22.73
CA SER A 10 -0.67 -9.28 -22.68
C SER A 10 0.00 -9.95 -21.47
N GLN A 11 1.27 -10.33 -21.61
CA GLN A 11 2.05 -10.94 -20.53
C GLN A 11 1.89 -10.15 -19.21
N GLY A 12 1.85 -8.82 -19.29
CA GLY A 12 1.56 -7.94 -18.16
C GLY A 12 0.18 -8.11 -17.53
N GLY A 13 -0.87 -8.34 -18.33
CA GLY A 13 -2.21 -8.62 -17.83
C GLY A 13 -2.29 -9.94 -17.05
N GLN A 14 -1.63 -10.99 -17.51
CA GLN A 14 -1.61 -12.28 -16.80
C GLN A 14 -0.83 -12.19 -15.48
N ILE A 15 0.35 -11.57 -15.49
CA ILE A 15 1.17 -11.40 -14.28
C ILE A 15 0.42 -10.53 -13.25
N PHE A 16 -0.29 -9.50 -13.70
CA PHE A 16 -1.11 -8.68 -12.83
C PHE A 16 -2.27 -9.47 -12.19
N GLU A 17 -2.93 -10.36 -12.92
CA GLU A 17 -3.97 -11.22 -12.35
C GLU A 17 -3.41 -12.17 -11.28
N ASN A 18 -2.19 -12.69 -11.44
CA ASN A 18 -1.53 -13.48 -10.40
C ASN A 18 -1.34 -12.68 -9.10
N PHE A 19 -0.93 -11.41 -9.21
CA PHE A 19 -0.86 -10.48 -8.07
C PHE A 19 -2.24 -10.23 -7.43
N VAL A 20 -3.27 -10.01 -8.25
CA VAL A 20 -4.66 -9.81 -7.77
C VAL A 20 -5.17 -11.05 -7.04
N GLN A 21 -4.79 -12.26 -7.47
CA GLN A 21 -5.26 -13.52 -6.90
C GLN A 21 -4.47 -14.01 -5.68
N ALA A 22 -3.29 -13.46 -5.42
CA ALA A 22 -2.46 -13.86 -4.27
C ALA A 22 -3.23 -13.75 -2.94
N SER A 23 -3.14 -14.79 -2.10
CA SER A 23 -4.01 -14.97 -0.93
C SER A 23 -3.28 -14.86 0.42
N THR A 24 -1.97 -14.60 0.39
CA THR A 24 -1.11 -14.44 1.56
C THR A 24 -0.26 -13.18 1.41
N CYS A 25 0.25 -12.65 2.53
CA CYS A 25 1.15 -11.49 2.50
C CYS A 25 2.40 -11.79 1.67
N LYS A 26 3.14 -12.87 2.00
CA LYS A 26 4.31 -13.35 1.24
C LYS A 26 4.02 -13.56 -0.25
N GLY A 27 2.93 -14.28 -0.57
CA GLY A 27 2.56 -14.55 -1.96
C GLY A 27 2.23 -13.27 -2.73
N THR A 28 1.64 -12.27 -2.06
CA THR A 28 1.35 -10.97 -2.67
C THR A 28 2.63 -10.19 -2.94
N ILE A 29 3.58 -10.18 -2.01
CA ILE A 29 4.91 -9.56 -2.20
C ILE A 29 5.66 -10.23 -3.36
N GLN A 30 5.70 -11.57 -3.37
CA GLN A 30 6.36 -12.33 -4.44
C GLN A 30 5.74 -12.03 -5.81
N ALA A 31 4.40 -12.07 -5.91
CA ALA A 31 3.71 -11.77 -7.16
C ALA A 31 3.93 -10.31 -7.60
N PHE A 32 3.99 -9.36 -6.65
CA PHE A 32 4.28 -7.96 -6.94
C PHE A 32 5.72 -7.77 -7.43
N ASN A 33 6.71 -8.43 -6.83
CA ASN A 33 8.11 -8.36 -7.27
C ASN A 33 8.29 -8.95 -8.68
N ILE A 34 7.59 -10.04 -9.00
CA ILE A 34 7.57 -10.60 -10.36
C ILE A 34 6.93 -9.61 -11.32
N LEU A 35 5.81 -8.99 -10.93
CA LEU A 35 5.13 -7.97 -11.72
C LEU A 35 6.03 -6.77 -12.03
N THR A 36 6.67 -6.18 -11.02
CA THR A 36 7.53 -5.02 -11.20
C THR A 36 8.76 -5.35 -12.02
N HIS A 37 9.40 -6.50 -11.79
CA HIS A 37 10.55 -6.94 -12.58
C HIS A 37 10.18 -7.17 -14.05
N GLN A 38 9.14 -7.95 -14.32
CA GLN A 38 8.70 -8.28 -15.69
C GLN A 38 8.18 -7.06 -16.47
N LEU A 39 7.65 -6.08 -15.75
CA LEU A 39 7.20 -4.82 -16.34
C LEU A 39 8.25 -3.72 -16.22
N GLU A 40 9.49 -4.00 -15.81
CA GLU A 40 10.57 -3.00 -15.67
C GLU A 40 10.07 -1.73 -14.95
N LEU A 41 9.44 -1.93 -13.79
CA LEU A 41 8.95 -0.87 -12.92
C LEU A 41 9.87 -0.77 -11.71
N ASP A 42 10.29 0.45 -11.40
CA ASP A 42 11.01 0.73 -10.16
C ASP A 42 10.00 1.11 -9.05
N PRO A 43 9.78 0.26 -8.03
CA PRO A 43 8.89 0.58 -6.92
C PRO A 43 9.39 1.75 -6.04
N LEU A 44 10.66 2.15 -6.15
CA LEU A 44 11.20 3.30 -5.41
C LEU A 44 10.86 4.63 -6.09
N ASP A 45 10.55 4.64 -7.39
CA ASP A 45 10.01 5.79 -8.15
C ASP A 45 8.51 6.02 -7.83
N TYR A 46 8.20 6.21 -6.55
CA TYR A 46 6.84 6.32 -6.02
C TYR A 46 6.00 7.40 -6.72
N ARG A 47 6.63 8.46 -7.24
CA ARG A 47 5.96 9.57 -7.93
C ARG A 47 5.34 9.14 -9.26
N ASN A 48 5.98 8.22 -9.98
CA ASN A 48 5.54 7.79 -11.30
C ASN A 48 5.07 6.34 -11.34
N PHE A 49 5.31 5.57 -10.28
CA PHE A 49 5.06 4.13 -10.23
C PHE A 49 3.64 3.76 -10.67
N TYR A 50 2.63 4.36 -10.03
CA TYR A 50 1.23 4.06 -10.35
C TYR A 50 0.88 4.36 -11.82
N THR A 51 1.34 5.49 -12.34
CA THR A 51 1.10 5.89 -13.74
C THR A 51 1.77 4.93 -14.73
N LYS A 52 3.02 4.51 -14.45
CA LYS A 52 3.76 3.53 -15.26
C LYS A 52 3.13 2.13 -15.17
N LEU A 53 2.71 1.69 -13.98
CA LEU A 53 2.00 0.43 -13.80
C LEU A 53 0.71 0.40 -14.65
N LYS A 54 -0.08 1.47 -14.55
CA LYS A 54 -1.34 1.61 -15.31
C LYS A 54 -1.10 1.59 -16.82
N SER A 55 -0.04 2.23 -17.32
CA SER A 55 0.24 2.25 -18.77
C SER A 55 0.72 0.89 -19.30
N LYS A 56 1.38 0.07 -18.47
CA LYS A 56 1.84 -1.28 -18.84
C LYS A 56 0.77 -2.37 -18.66
N VAL A 57 -0.21 -2.18 -17.78
CA VAL A 57 -1.31 -3.15 -17.52
C VAL A 57 -2.64 -2.64 -18.06
N THR A 58 -2.92 -2.96 -19.32
CA THR A 58 -4.04 -2.38 -20.09
C THR A 58 -5.24 -3.31 -20.30
N SER A 59 -5.26 -4.49 -19.66
CA SER A 59 -6.37 -5.44 -19.76
C SER A 59 -7.69 -4.81 -19.27
N TRP A 60 -8.82 -5.24 -19.85
CA TRP A 60 -10.14 -4.69 -19.48
C TRP A 60 -10.46 -4.90 -17.98
N LYS A 61 -10.02 -6.03 -17.42
CA LYS A 61 -10.15 -6.35 -15.99
C LYS A 61 -9.39 -5.36 -15.10
N ALA A 62 -8.20 -4.93 -15.53
CA ALA A 62 -7.39 -3.95 -14.82
C ALA A 62 -7.94 -2.52 -15.01
N LYS A 63 -8.39 -2.16 -16.21
CA LYS A 63 -9.01 -0.84 -16.50
C LYS A 63 -10.16 -0.50 -15.54
N ALA A 64 -11.01 -1.47 -15.20
CA ALA A 64 -12.10 -1.25 -14.24
C ALA A 64 -11.60 -0.87 -12.83
N LEU A 65 -10.45 -1.41 -12.41
CA LEU A 65 -9.79 -1.04 -11.16
C LEU A 65 -9.13 0.34 -11.26
N TRP A 66 -8.45 0.62 -12.38
CA TRP A 66 -7.84 1.93 -12.64
C TRP A 66 -8.85 3.06 -12.57
N ASN A 67 -10.02 2.90 -13.21
CA ASN A 67 -11.08 3.90 -13.17
C ASN A 67 -11.54 4.24 -11.73
N LYS A 68 -11.53 3.25 -10.83
CA LYS A 68 -11.90 3.45 -9.42
C LYS A 68 -10.85 4.25 -8.66
N LEU A 69 -9.59 3.86 -8.80
CA LEU A 69 -8.46 4.53 -8.16
C LEU A 69 -8.25 5.94 -8.73
N ASP A 70 -8.30 6.11 -10.06
CA ASP A 70 -8.23 7.41 -10.72
C ASP A 70 -9.35 8.35 -10.27
N LYS A 71 -10.58 7.84 -10.08
CA LYS A 71 -11.68 8.63 -9.52
C LYS A 71 -11.33 9.18 -8.14
N ARG A 72 -10.70 8.35 -7.28
CA ARG A 72 -10.28 8.76 -5.94
C ARG A 72 -9.13 9.77 -5.99
N VAL A 73 -8.06 9.48 -6.73
CA VAL A 73 -6.89 10.38 -6.88
C VAL A 73 -7.28 11.78 -7.38
N ASN A 74 -8.33 11.88 -8.19
CA ASN A 74 -8.82 13.15 -8.74
C ASN A 74 -9.74 13.94 -7.81
N HIS A 75 -9.99 13.49 -6.58
CA HIS A 75 -10.66 14.31 -5.57
C HIS A 75 -9.87 15.60 -5.31
N LYS A 76 -10.59 16.71 -5.13
CA LYS A 76 -10.02 18.07 -5.04
C LYS A 76 -9.05 18.22 -3.86
N GLU A 77 -9.31 17.50 -2.77
CA GLU A 77 -8.54 17.50 -1.53
C GLU A 77 -7.08 17.04 -1.74
N TYR A 78 -6.87 16.13 -2.71
CA TYR A 78 -5.54 15.62 -3.03
C TYR A 78 -4.74 16.55 -3.95
N LYS A 79 -5.37 17.59 -4.54
CA LYS A 79 -4.74 18.53 -5.48
C LYS A 79 -3.92 17.85 -6.57
N ARG A 80 -4.43 16.72 -7.11
CA ARG A 80 -3.73 15.86 -8.08
C ARG A 80 -2.39 15.32 -7.56
N GLY A 81 -2.35 14.88 -6.30
CA GLY A 81 -1.15 14.32 -5.66
C GLY A 81 -0.08 15.36 -5.35
N ARG A 82 -0.45 16.63 -5.16
CA ARG A 82 0.51 17.72 -4.92
C ARG A 82 0.46 18.29 -3.50
N SER A 83 -0.50 17.86 -2.68
CA SER A 83 -0.68 18.39 -1.33
C SER A 83 0.51 18.07 -0.42
N CYS A 84 1.18 16.91 -0.59
CA CYS A 84 2.27 16.43 0.26
C CYS A 84 3.49 15.93 -0.53
N MET A 85 3.77 16.45 -1.72
CA MET A 85 4.77 15.92 -2.67
C MET A 85 6.21 15.80 -2.13
N ASN A 86 6.56 16.61 -1.13
CA ASN A 86 7.87 16.66 -0.49
C ASN A 86 7.85 16.12 0.95
N THR A 87 6.73 15.55 1.39
CA THR A 87 6.59 14.97 2.72
C THR A 87 6.96 13.48 2.67
N LYS A 88 7.82 13.05 3.59
CA LYS A 88 8.18 11.65 3.81
C LYS A 88 7.49 11.15 5.08
N CYS A 89 6.73 10.07 4.96
CA CYS A 89 5.94 9.51 6.05
C CYS A 89 6.40 8.09 6.38
N LEU A 90 6.62 7.82 7.67
CA LEU A 90 6.80 6.48 8.22
C LEU A 90 5.51 6.04 8.94
N ILE A 91 5.00 4.86 8.60
CA ILE A 91 3.83 4.25 9.25
C ILE A 91 4.27 2.97 9.95
N ILE A 92 3.96 2.87 11.23
CA ILE A 92 4.29 1.72 12.07
C ILE A 92 3.04 0.84 12.16
N GLY A 93 3.05 -0.33 11.50
CA GLY A 93 1.98 -1.32 11.53
C GLY A 93 1.23 -1.48 10.20
N GLY A 94 1.26 -2.70 9.65
CA GLY A 94 0.55 -3.13 8.43
C GLY A 94 -0.88 -3.65 8.70
N GLY A 95 -1.54 -3.12 9.74
CA GLY A 95 -2.95 -3.38 10.02
C GLY A 95 -3.90 -2.66 9.06
N PRO A 96 -5.22 -2.92 9.12
CA PRO A 96 -6.19 -2.22 8.29
C PRO A 96 -6.09 -0.69 8.37
N CYS A 97 -5.97 -0.13 9.57
CA CYS A 97 -5.88 1.31 9.76
C CYS A 97 -4.57 1.88 9.18
N GLY A 98 -3.42 1.27 9.49
CA GLY A 98 -2.12 1.72 8.99
C GLY A 98 -2.04 1.70 7.46
N LEU A 99 -2.47 0.61 6.82
CA LEU A 99 -2.53 0.51 5.36
C LEU A 99 -3.53 1.50 4.76
N ARG A 100 -4.68 1.73 5.40
CA ARG A 100 -5.66 2.69 4.92
C ARG A 100 -5.15 4.13 5.00
N THR A 101 -4.42 4.48 6.07
CA THR A 101 -3.74 5.76 6.22
C THR A 101 -2.64 5.93 5.18
N ALA A 102 -1.87 4.88 4.93
CA ALA A 102 -0.83 4.87 3.90
C ALA A 102 -1.40 5.24 2.52
N ILE A 103 -2.56 4.66 2.16
CA ILE A 103 -3.25 4.93 0.90
C ILE A 103 -3.67 6.41 0.78
N GLU A 104 -4.19 7.04 1.84
CA GLU A 104 -4.52 8.47 1.80
C GLU A 104 -3.27 9.35 1.62
N LEU A 105 -2.19 9.05 2.32
CA LEU A 105 -0.93 9.79 2.19
C LEU A 105 -0.32 9.65 0.79
N ALA A 106 -0.43 8.46 0.18
CA ALA A 106 -0.04 8.25 -1.20
C ALA A 106 -0.90 9.08 -2.17
N PHE A 107 -2.22 9.15 -1.95
CA PHE A 107 -3.09 10.03 -2.75
C PHE A 107 -2.75 11.52 -2.60
N LEU A 108 -2.28 11.95 -1.42
CA LEU A 108 -1.78 13.31 -1.19
C LEU A 108 -0.43 13.58 -1.89
N GLY A 109 0.27 12.54 -2.36
CA GLY A 109 1.55 12.62 -3.05
C GLY A 109 2.79 12.42 -2.18
N ALA A 110 2.63 12.02 -0.92
CA ALA A 110 3.75 11.79 -0.01
C ALA A 110 4.59 10.57 -0.40
N LYS A 111 5.88 10.55 -0.03
CA LYS A 111 6.65 9.31 0.02
C LYS A 111 6.21 8.56 1.28
N VAL A 112 5.63 7.37 1.10
CA VAL A 112 5.09 6.59 2.23
C VAL A 112 5.90 5.30 2.37
N VAL A 113 6.39 5.07 3.58
CA VAL A 113 7.01 3.80 3.99
C VAL A 113 6.18 3.20 5.13
N VAL A 114 5.84 1.92 5.03
CA VAL A 114 5.17 1.15 6.07
C VAL A 114 6.13 0.08 6.59
N VAL A 115 6.25 -0.04 7.90
CA VAL A 115 6.95 -1.15 8.56
C VAL A 115 5.97 -2.05 9.29
N GLU A 116 6.13 -3.35 9.15
CA GLU A 116 5.31 -4.35 9.84
C GLU A 116 6.19 -5.47 10.38
N LYS A 117 6.05 -5.75 11.68
CA LYS A 117 6.82 -6.78 12.38
C LYS A 117 6.57 -8.19 11.83
N ARG A 118 5.41 -8.46 11.25
CA ARG A 118 5.01 -9.79 10.76
C ARG A 118 4.97 -9.88 9.24
N ASP A 119 5.34 -11.03 8.70
CA ASP A 119 5.20 -11.34 7.27
C ASP A 119 3.92 -12.11 6.92
N THR A 120 2.97 -12.22 7.87
CA THR A 120 1.72 -12.96 7.67
C THR A 120 0.50 -12.24 8.21
N PHE A 121 -0.61 -12.37 7.47
CA PHE A 121 -1.94 -11.93 7.91
C PHE A 121 -2.74 -13.15 8.37
N SER A 122 -2.74 -13.40 9.68
CA SER A 122 -3.27 -14.63 10.29
C SER A 122 -4.63 -14.47 11.00
N ARG A 123 -5.07 -13.24 11.27
CA ARG A 123 -6.29 -13.00 12.07
C ARG A 123 -7.56 -13.29 11.27
N ASN A 124 -8.30 -14.31 11.69
CA ASN A 124 -9.58 -14.70 11.08
C ASN A 124 -10.80 -14.02 11.72
N ASN A 125 -10.65 -13.28 12.82
CA ASN A 125 -11.74 -12.53 13.44
C ASN A 125 -12.41 -11.61 12.40
N VAL A 126 -13.72 -11.44 12.55
CA VAL A 126 -14.56 -10.71 11.61
C VAL A 126 -14.89 -9.33 12.19
N LEU A 127 -14.76 -8.31 11.34
CA LEU A 127 -15.12 -6.92 11.64
C LEU A 127 -16.44 -6.60 10.96
N HIS A 128 -17.37 -6.02 11.71
CA HIS A 128 -18.52 -5.34 11.13
C HIS A 128 -18.06 -4.06 10.40
N LEU A 129 -18.69 -3.76 9.27
CA LEU A 129 -18.38 -2.63 8.41
C LEU A 129 -19.61 -1.72 8.31
N TRP A 130 -19.44 -0.46 8.70
CA TRP A 130 -20.48 0.54 8.49
C TRP A 130 -20.65 0.84 6.99
N PRO A 131 -21.82 1.35 6.57
CA PRO A 131 -22.10 1.62 5.16
C PRO A 131 -21.04 2.47 4.46
N PHE A 132 -20.49 3.50 5.13
CA PHE A 132 -19.45 4.34 4.53
C PHE A 132 -18.14 3.57 4.30
N THR A 133 -17.79 2.64 5.19
CA THR A 133 -16.59 1.82 5.07
C THR A 133 -16.72 0.84 3.91
N ILE A 134 -17.92 0.27 3.73
CA ILE A 134 -18.21 -0.57 2.56
C ILE A 134 -18.07 0.26 1.27
N HIS A 135 -18.63 1.48 1.25
CA HIS A 135 -18.52 2.38 0.10
C HIS A 135 -17.06 2.77 -0.20
N ASP A 136 -16.28 3.11 0.82
CA ASP A 136 -14.86 3.45 0.70
C ASP A 136 -14.05 2.29 0.11
N LEU A 137 -14.19 1.09 0.66
CA LEU A 137 -13.50 -0.11 0.17
C LEU A 137 -13.94 -0.50 -1.25
N ARG A 138 -15.23 -0.35 -1.60
CA ARG A 138 -15.71 -0.50 -3.00
C ARG A 138 -15.08 0.54 -3.92
N GLY A 139 -14.88 1.76 -3.44
CA GLY A 139 -14.17 2.85 -4.13
C GLY A 139 -12.69 2.54 -4.37
N LEU A 140 -12.06 1.74 -3.51
CA LEU A 140 -10.69 1.23 -3.69
C LEU A 140 -10.61 -0.07 -4.50
N GLY A 141 -11.74 -0.58 -4.99
CA GLY A 141 -11.78 -1.79 -5.82
C GLY A 141 -11.78 -3.11 -5.04
N ALA A 142 -12.19 -3.12 -3.77
CA ALA A 142 -12.20 -4.33 -2.91
C ALA A 142 -12.78 -5.58 -3.58
N LYS A 143 -13.87 -5.45 -4.37
CA LYS A 143 -14.50 -6.57 -5.06
C LYS A 143 -13.60 -7.25 -6.12
N LYS A 144 -12.61 -6.53 -6.66
CA LYS A 144 -11.62 -7.08 -7.60
C LYS A 144 -10.62 -8.00 -6.89
N PHE A 145 -10.23 -7.66 -5.67
CA PHE A 145 -9.29 -8.46 -4.85
C PHE A 145 -9.98 -9.55 -4.04
N TYR A 146 -11.26 -9.35 -3.71
CA TYR A 146 -12.07 -10.29 -2.96
C TYR A 146 -13.49 -10.31 -3.53
N GLY A 147 -13.79 -11.26 -4.42
CA GLY A 147 -15.07 -11.33 -5.14
C GLY A 147 -16.31 -11.43 -4.24
N LYS A 148 -16.14 -11.98 -3.03
CA LYS A 148 -17.19 -12.11 -2.01
C LYS A 148 -17.38 -10.85 -1.16
N PHE A 149 -16.63 -9.77 -1.42
CA PHE A 149 -16.69 -8.53 -0.64
C PHE A 149 -18.10 -7.95 -0.63
N CYS A 150 -18.76 -7.99 0.54
CA CYS A 150 -20.09 -7.44 0.79
C CYS A 150 -21.09 -7.72 -0.34
N GLY A 151 -21.20 -9.00 -0.74
CA GLY A 151 -22.22 -9.47 -1.67
C GLY A 151 -23.57 -9.65 -0.95
N GLY A 152 -24.66 -9.16 -1.55
CA GLY A 152 -25.98 -9.17 -0.91
C GLY A 152 -26.03 -8.25 0.31
N SER A 153 -26.53 -8.78 1.43
CA SER A 153 -26.65 -8.10 2.73
C SER A 153 -25.42 -8.24 3.64
N ILE A 154 -24.32 -8.83 3.15
CA ILE A 154 -23.09 -9.00 3.93
C ILE A 154 -22.44 -7.65 4.21
N ASP A 155 -22.21 -7.37 5.48
CA ASP A 155 -21.69 -6.10 6.01
C ASP A 155 -20.44 -6.31 6.89
N HIS A 156 -19.71 -7.40 6.67
CA HIS A 156 -18.56 -7.76 7.50
C HIS A 156 -17.43 -8.40 6.69
N ILE A 157 -16.22 -8.39 7.26
CA ILE A 157 -15.01 -8.95 6.63
C ILE A 157 -14.02 -9.46 7.68
N SER A 158 -13.30 -10.55 7.40
CA SER A 158 -12.21 -10.96 8.29
C SER A 158 -11.02 -10.01 8.22
N ILE A 159 -10.32 -9.81 9.35
CA ILE A 159 -9.20 -8.87 9.46
C ILE A 159 -8.15 -9.16 8.37
N ARG A 160 -7.76 -10.42 8.19
CA ARG A 160 -6.76 -10.80 7.17
C ARG A 160 -7.19 -10.48 5.74
N GLN A 161 -8.48 -10.60 5.41
CA GLN A 161 -8.97 -10.29 4.06
C GLN A 161 -8.96 -8.78 3.82
N LEU A 162 -9.36 -8.00 4.83
CA LEU A 162 -9.25 -6.54 4.77
C LEU A 162 -7.79 -6.09 4.61
N GLN A 163 -6.86 -6.70 5.36
CA GLN A 163 -5.43 -6.44 5.22
C GLN A 163 -4.95 -6.75 3.80
N LEU A 164 -5.29 -7.92 3.22
CA LEU A 164 -4.88 -8.27 1.85
C LEU A 164 -5.39 -7.29 0.79
N ILE A 165 -6.65 -6.84 0.92
CA ILE A 165 -7.24 -5.86 0.00
C ILE A 165 -6.45 -4.56 0.05
N LEU A 166 -6.26 -3.99 1.24
CA LEU A 166 -5.58 -2.72 1.41
C LEU A 166 -4.08 -2.83 1.07
N PHE A 167 -3.45 -3.96 1.37
CA PHE A 167 -2.06 -4.23 1.05
C PHE A 167 -1.80 -4.22 -0.47
N LYS A 168 -2.69 -4.84 -1.26
CA LYS A 168 -2.61 -4.80 -2.72
C LYS A 168 -2.81 -3.38 -3.27
N VAL A 169 -3.76 -2.63 -2.71
CA VAL A 169 -3.98 -1.22 -3.08
C VAL A 169 -2.74 -0.39 -2.78
N ALA A 170 -2.16 -0.54 -1.58
CA ALA A 170 -0.96 0.16 -1.17
C ALA A 170 0.23 -0.10 -2.11
N LEU A 171 0.51 -1.37 -2.44
CA LEU A 171 1.60 -1.73 -3.35
C LEU A 171 1.41 -1.12 -4.75
N MET A 172 0.20 -1.17 -5.31
CA MET A 172 -0.05 -0.56 -6.65
C MET A 172 0.11 0.96 -6.65
N LEU A 173 -0.09 1.63 -5.51
CA LEU A 173 0.10 3.06 -5.36
C LEU A 173 1.57 3.46 -5.11
N GLY A 174 2.51 2.50 -5.15
CA GLY A 174 3.94 2.77 -4.96
C GLY A 174 4.33 2.99 -3.50
N ILE A 175 3.51 2.51 -2.56
CA ILE A 175 3.85 2.54 -1.14
C ILE A 175 4.90 1.48 -0.87
N GLU A 176 6.00 1.88 -0.23
CA GLU A 176 7.08 1.00 0.16
C GLU A 176 6.70 0.29 1.47
N ILE A 177 6.73 -1.04 1.50
CA ILE A 177 6.30 -1.82 2.66
C ILE A 177 7.36 -2.86 3.03
N HIS A 178 7.87 -2.76 4.25
CA HIS A 178 8.83 -3.72 4.81
C HIS A 178 8.14 -4.59 5.85
N VAL A 179 8.10 -5.89 5.58
CA VAL A 179 7.62 -6.91 6.54
C VAL A 179 8.81 -7.55 7.26
N ASN A 180 8.57 -8.17 8.41
CA ASN A 180 9.62 -8.67 9.32
C ASN A 180 10.56 -7.57 9.80
N VAL A 181 10.06 -6.33 9.88
CA VAL A 181 10.78 -5.18 10.41
C VAL A 181 10.00 -4.63 11.59
N GLU A 182 10.62 -4.69 12.76
CA GLU A 182 10.04 -4.14 13.99
C GLU A 182 10.59 -2.75 14.23
N PHE A 183 9.70 -1.78 14.38
CA PHE A 183 10.06 -0.46 14.87
C PHE A 183 10.43 -0.54 16.35
N VAL A 184 11.53 0.10 16.74
CA VAL A 184 11.99 0.17 18.13
C VAL A 184 11.67 1.54 18.71
N LYS A 185 12.24 2.61 18.13
CA LYS A 185 12.07 3.99 18.57
C LYS A 185 12.38 4.98 17.46
N VAL A 186 11.95 6.22 17.67
CA VAL A 186 12.38 7.36 16.86
C VAL A 186 13.79 7.77 17.29
N LEU A 187 14.61 8.21 16.33
CA LEU A 187 15.93 8.79 16.56
C LEU A 187 15.86 10.27 16.22
N GLU A 188 16.17 11.10 17.21
CA GLU A 188 16.25 12.55 17.07
C GLU A 188 17.40 12.95 16.14
N PRO A 189 17.26 14.03 15.37
CA PRO A 189 18.38 14.68 14.71
C PRO A 189 19.51 14.98 15.70
N PRO A 190 20.79 14.72 15.36
CA PRO A 190 21.90 15.09 16.23
C PRO A 190 21.97 16.62 16.42
N GLU A 191 22.44 17.06 17.59
CA GLU A 191 22.61 18.48 17.92
C GLU A 191 23.68 19.15 17.05
N ASP A 192 24.78 18.45 16.80
CA ASP A 192 25.86 18.90 15.92
C ASP A 192 25.51 18.58 14.45
N GLN A 193 25.19 19.63 13.69
CA GLN A 193 24.85 19.57 12.26
C GLN A 193 25.74 20.46 11.40
N GLU A 194 26.94 20.83 11.87
CA GLU A 194 27.82 21.76 11.16
C GLU A 194 28.21 21.26 9.76
N ASN A 195 28.40 19.94 9.62
CA ASN A 195 28.88 19.31 8.39
C ASN A 195 27.79 18.59 7.57
N GLN A 196 26.72 18.12 8.21
CA GLN A 196 25.64 17.39 7.54
C GLN A 196 24.31 17.57 8.29
N LYS A 197 23.26 17.98 7.58
CA LYS A 197 21.90 18.02 8.13
C LYS A 197 21.28 16.63 8.03
N ILE A 198 20.97 16.04 9.18
CA ILE A 198 20.32 14.73 9.30
C ILE A 198 18.94 14.95 9.92
N GLY A 199 17.88 14.52 9.24
CA GLY A 199 16.51 14.57 9.74
C GLY A 199 16.17 13.47 10.75
N TRP A 200 14.90 13.42 11.14
CA TRP A 200 14.35 12.38 12.01
C TRP A 200 14.45 11.01 11.35
N ARG A 201 14.92 10.01 12.11
CA ARG A 201 15.05 8.62 11.67
C ARG A 201 14.39 7.69 12.68
N ALA A 202 14.46 6.39 12.42
CA ALA A 202 13.97 5.38 13.34
C ALA A 202 14.95 4.21 13.44
N GLU A 203 14.96 3.61 14.62
CA GLU A 203 15.66 2.36 14.89
C GLU A 203 14.72 1.19 14.61
N PHE A 204 15.25 0.16 13.94
CA PHE A 204 14.50 -1.02 13.54
C PHE A 204 15.24 -2.29 13.92
N LEU A 205 14.49 -3.38 14.11
CA LEU A 205 15.03 -4.73 14.12
C LEU A 205 14.69 -5.44 12.81
N PRO A 206 15.67 -6.09 12.15
CA PRO A 206 17.09 -6.16 12.53
C PRO A 206 17.83 -4.82 12.34
N MET A 207 18.88 -4.57 13.15
CA MET A 207 19.58 -3.27 13.25
C MET A 207 20.19 -2.77 11.93
N ASP A 208 20.65 -3.70 11.08
CA ASP A 208 21.32 -3.38 9.81
C ASP A 208 20.33 -3.25 8.62
N HIS A 209 19.05 -3.06 8.91
CA HIS A 209 18.06 -2.89 7.84
C HIS A 209 18.30 -1.56 7.09
N PRO A 210 18.27 -1.52 5.74
CA PRO A 210 18.57 -0.32 4.96
C PRO A 210 17.69 0.91 5.29
N LEU A 211 16.50 0.66 5.83
CA LEU A 211 15.57 1.69 6.26
C LEU A 211 16.08 2.52 7.45
N SER A 212 17.12 2.09 8.17
CA SER A 212 17.76 2.89 9.23
C SER A 212 18.36 4.22 8.72
N ALA A 213 18.54 4.36 7.40
CA ALA A 213 18.94 5.62 6.75
C ALA A 213 17.76 6.47 6.26
N PHE A 214 16.52 5.99 6.37
CA PHE A 214 15.34 6.72 5.90
C PHE A 214 14.97 7.85 6.87
N GLU A 215 15.07 9.07 6.37
CA GLU A 215 14.61 10.27 7.06
C GLU A 215 13.13 10.55 6.75
N PHE A 216 12.36 10.91 7.76
CA PHE A 216 10.92 11.22 7.63
C PHE A 216 10.53 12.52 8.33
N ASP A 217 9.46 13.14 7.83
CA ASP A 217 8.88 14.37 8.40
C ASP A 217 7.65 14.05 9.26
N VAL A 218 7.02 12.90 9.02
CA VAL A 218 5.79 12.45 9.68
C VAL A 218 5.95 11.00 10.10
N VAL A 219 5.61 10.68 11.35
CA VAL A 219 5.51 9.31 11.85
C VAL A 219 4.08 9.04 12.33
N ILE A 220 3.54 7.86 12.01
CA ILE A 220 2.19 7.45 12.38
C ILE A 220 2.22 6.08 13.05
N GLY A 221 1.86 6.04 14.32
CA GLY A 221 1.64 4.79 15.07
C GLY A 221 0.29 4.16 14.73
N ALA A 222 0.32 3.00 14.08
CA ALA A 222 -0.85 2.20 13.73
C ALA A 222 -0.66 0.71 14.11
N ASP A 223 0.19 0.45 15.11
CA ASP A 223 0.62 -0.85 15.61
C ASP A 223 -0.34 -1.46 16.66
N GLY A 224 -1.44 -0.76 16.93
CA GLY A 224 -2.51 -1.20 17.82
C GLY A 224 -2.18 -0.91 19.28
N ARG A 225 -2.57 -1.83 20.18
CA ARG A 225 -2.47 -1.60 21.64
C ARG A 225 -1.03 -1.45 22.16
N ARG A 226 -0.03 -1.87 21.39
CA ARG A 226 1.38 -1.83 21.83
C ARG A 226 1.98 -0.42 21.82
N ASN A 227 1.32 0.55 21.14
CA ASN A 227 1.68 1.96 21.04
C ASN A 227 3.17 2.23 21.27
N THR A 228 3.99 1.82 20.31
CA THR A 228 5.45 1.90 20.41
C THR A 228 6.01 3.33 20.27
N LEU A 229 5.16 4.31 19.93
CA LEU A 229 5.53 5.71 19.97
C LEU A 229 5.32 6.24 21.38
N GLU A 230 6.41 6.67 22.02
CA GLU A 230 6.34 7.41 23.28
C GLU A 230 5.63 8.75 23.03
N GLY A 231 4.69 9.09 23.91
CA GLY A 231 4.07 10.42 23.91
C GLY A 231 5.05 11.40 24.54
N GLY A 232 5.33 12.50 23.83
CA GLY A 232 6.10 13.62 24.37
C GLY A 232 5.36 14.39 25.46
#